data_AF-A0A964W7Z1-F1
#
_entry.id   AF-A0A964W7Z1-F1
#
_cell.length_a   1.000
_cell.length_b   1.000
_cell.length_c   1.000
_cell.angle_alpha   90.00
_cell.angle_beta   90.00
_cell.angle_gamma   90.00
#
_symmetry.space_group_name_H-M   'P 1'
#
loop_
_entity.id
_entity.type
_entity.pdbx_description
1 polymer ?
#
loop_
_entity_poly.entity_id
_entity_poly.type
_entity_poly.pdbx_seq_one_letter_code
_entity_poly.pdbx_strand_id
1 'polypeptide(L)'
;MKIFPTILLVTFSILCLYSCKQEDHDKIVLKILKPEVYSYGYEYEREYKDGAYITKTPQVLRYSLTNNSNITYYFNSVPWAKKEHYGINVTYTAELIIKDNNGVILEPRYWTSCMMSEEYSKFSADREKKFEQIVKDFGYEQKRYPELFLSNDNFFIHPHETLYFEGLLYLPGHHERGRIDFKKDRTYSTQLEITSDSTTFIKENTRALIKTVQANGYKVFHGTIISNKIPVVFKKD
;
A
#
# COMPACT_ATOMS: atom_id res chain seq x y z
N MET A 1 33.39 -55.57 -18.51
CA MET A 1 33.40 -54.30 -17.75
C MET A 1 31.99 -53.71 -17.79
N LYS A 2 31.23 -53.84 -16.70
CA LYS A 2 29.85 -53.32 -16.56
C LYS A 2 29.90 -52.16 -15.55
N ILE A 3 30.02 -50.91 -16.03
CA ILE A 3 30.07 -49.71 -15.16
C ILE A 3 28.99 -48.68 -15.56
N PHE A 4 28.11 -48.99 -16.52
CA PHE A 4 27.30 -47.97 -17.17
C PHE A 4 25.92 -47.58 -16.57
N PRO A 5 25.27 -48.30 -15.61
CA PRO A 5 23.97 -47.83 -15.10
C PRO A 5 24.07 -46.87 -13.91
N THR A 6 25.18 -46.85 -13.17
CA THR A 6 25.29 -46.11 -11.91
C THR A 6 25.51 -44.60 -12.11
N ILE A 7 26.22 -44.22 -13.18
CA ILE A 7 26.53 -42.81 -13.46
C ILE A 7 25.28 -42.03 -13.88
N LEU A 8 24.36 -42.67 -14.62
CA LEU A 8 23.13 -42.03 -15.10
C LEU A 8 22.15 -41.70 -13.95
N LEU A 9 22.10 -42.56 -12.92
CA LEU A 9 21.22 -42.40 -11.76
C LEU A 9 21.67 -41.23 -10.85
N VAL A 10 22.98 -41.01 -10.76
CA VAL A 10 23.56 -39.91 -9.98
C VAL A 10 23.33 -38.57 -10.68
N THR A 11 23.41 -38.51 -12.02
CA THR A 11 23.11 -37.28 -12.76
C THR A 11 21.64 -36.85 -12.70
N PHE A 12 20.69 -37.80 -12.66
CA PHE A 12 19.26 -37.46 -12.53
C PHE A 12 18.91 -36.96 -11.11
N SER A 13 19.58 -37.49 -10.09
CA SER A 13 19.42 -37.05 -8.70
C SER A 13 19.96 -35.64 -8.44
N ILE A 14 21.01 -35.23 -9.16
CA ILE A 14 21.62 -33.89 -9.03
C ILE A 14 20.76 -32.82 -9.75
N LEU A 15 20.08 -33.16 -10.85
CA LEU A 15 19.19 -32.24 -11.57
C LEU A 15 17.92 -31.88 -10.78
N CYS A 16 17.42 -32.77 -9.90
CA CYS A 16 16.29 -32.47 -9.03
C CYS A 16 16.63 -31.49 -7.88
N LEU A 17 17.91 -31.37 -7.50
CA LEU A 17 18.36 -30.47 -6.43
C LEU A 17 18.61 -29.03 -6.94
N TYR A 18 18.71 -28.84 -8.26
CA TYR A 18 18.85 -27.53 -8.91
C TYR A 18 17.53 -26.88 -9.32
N SER A 19 16.38 -27.46 -8.93
CA SER A 19 15.12 -26.72 -8.94
C SER A 19 15.17 -25.69 -7.80
N CYS A 20 15.92 -24.62 -8.04
CA CYS A 20 15.90 -23.40 -7.26
C CYS A 20 14.43 -23.07 -6.98
N LYS A 21 14.06 -23.05 -5.69
CA LYS A 21 12.81 -22.44 -5.24
C LYS A 21 12.80 -21.02 -5.78
N GLN A 22 12.12 -20.82 -6.89
CA GLN A 22 11.69 -19.50 -7.32
C GLN A 22 10.89 -18.96 -6.13
N GLU A 23 11.39 -17.88 -5.53
CA GLU A 23 10.77 -17.34 -4.33
C GLU A 23 9.30 -17.08 -4.61
N ASP A 24 8.43 -17.51 -3.69
CA ASP A 24 6.98 -17.41 -3.85
C ASP A 24 6.49 -15.95 -4.01
N HIS A 25 7.37 -14.96 -3.80
CA HIS A 25 7.12 -13.52 -4.00
C HIS A 25 6.69 -13.17 -5.43
N ASP A 26 7.25 -13.82 -6.45
CA ASP A 26 6.91 -13.52 -7.86
C ASP A 26 5.46 -13.91 -8.22
N LYS A 27 4.79 -14.67 -7.36
CA LYS A 27 3.41 -15.13 -7.60
C LYS A 27 2.37 -14.20 -6.99
N ILE A 28 2.75 -13.28 -6.10
CA ILE A 28 1.83 -12.26 -5.60
C ILE A 28 2.04 -10.97 -6.38
N VAL A 29 0.99 -10.53 -7.08
CA VAL A 29 1.06 -9.38 -7.99
C VAL A 29 0.19 -8.26 -7.46
N LEU A 30 0.84 -7.13 -7.15
CA LEU A 30 0.17 -5.88 -6.82
C LEU A 30 0.04 -5.01 -8.07
N LYS A 31 -1.14 -4.42 -8.29
CA LYS A 31 -1.39 -3.57 -9.46
C LYS A 31 -2.22 -2.35 -9.10
N ILE A 32 -1.72 -1.16 -9.43
CA ILE A 32 -2.55 0.04 -9.48
C ILE A 32 -3.41 -0.03 -10.75
N LEU A 33 -4.73 0.10 -10.58
CA LEU A 33 -5.69 -0.06 -11.67
C LEU A 33 -5.88 1.22 -12.48
N LYS A 34 -5.49 2.37 -11.92
CA LYS A 34 -5.48 3.64 -12.64
C LYS A 34 -4.21 3.78 -13.50
N PRO A 35 -4.31 4.41 -14.69
CA PRO A 35 -3.14 4.66 -15.53
C PRO A 35 -2.24 5.77 -14.97
N GLU A 36 -2.77 6.64 -14.11
CA GLU A 36 -2.07 7.78 -13.52
C GLU A 36 -2.73 8.25 -12.22
N VAL A 37 -1.99 9.03 -11.42
CA VAL A 37 -2.52 9.79 -10.29
C VAL A 37 -2.33 11.28 -10.52
N TYR A 38 -3.24 12.08 -9.97
CA TYR A 38 -3.19 13.53 -10.16
C TYR A 38 -2.60 14.24 -8.95
N SER A 39 -1.87 15.32 -9.17
CA SER A 39 -1.49 16.28 -8.13
C SER A 39 -1.99 17.68 -8.50
N TYR A 40 -2.57 18.38 -7.54
CA TYR A 40 -3.11 19.73 -7.73
C TYR A 40 -2.06 20.79 -7.38
N GLY A 41 -1.00 20.85 -8.18
CA GLY A 41 0.03 21.88 -8.08
C GLY A 41 1.42 21.39 -7.68
N TYR A 42 2.40 22.28 -7.86
CA TYR A 42 3.82 22.01 -7.62
C TYR A 42 4.28 22.53 -6.26
N GLU A 43 3.66 23.59 -5.76
CA GLU A 43 4.06 24.30 -4.55
C GLU A 43 2.82 24.57 -3.68
N TYR A 44 3.05 24.55 -2.37
CA TYR A 44 2.06 24.91 -1.36
C TYR A 44 1.81 26.42 -1.43
N GLU A 45 0.87 26.88 -2.26
CA GLU A 45 0.31 28.21 -2.11
C GLU A 45 -0.78 28.21 -1.02
N ARG A 46 -0.99 29.37 -0.39
CA ARG A 46 -1.76 29.61 0.86
C ARG A 46 -3.17 28.99 0.94
N GLU A 47 -3.71 28.49 -0.16
CA GLU A 47 -5.07 27.95 -0.32
C GLU A 47 -5.38 26.71 0.54
N TYR A 48 -4.36 26.04 1.10
CA TYR A 48 -4.57 24.90 2.00
C TYR A 48 -5.26 25.26 3.32
N LYS A 49 -5.18 26.52 3.77
CA LYS A 49 -5.85 26.97 5.00
C LYS A 49 -7.35 27.16 4.84
N ASP A 50 -7.85 27.26 3.60
CA ASP A 50 -9.25 27.62 3.33
C ASP A 50 -10.19 26.40 3.22
N GLY A 51 -9.71 25.18 3.47
CA GLY A 51 -10.53 23.96 3.45
C GLY A 51 -11.06 23.56 2.05
N ALA A 52 -10.88 24.40 1.04
CA ALA A 52 -11.19 24.12 -0.37
C ALA A 52 -10.32 23.00 -0.95
N TYR A 53 -9.10 22.83 -0.44
CA TYR A 53 -8.22 21.73 -0.83
C TYR A 53 -8.83 20.35 -0.54
N ILE A 54 -9.45 20.19 0.64
CA ILE A 54 -9.99 18.91 1.10
C ILE A 54 -11.08 18.40 0.14
N THR A 55 -11.84 19.30 -0.47
CA THR A 55 -12.94 18.95 -1.38
C THR A 55 -12.50 18.83 -2.85
N LYS A 56 -11.46 19.55 -3.29
CA LYS A 56 -11.04 19.57 -4.70
C LYS A 56 -10.03 18.49 -5.11
N THR A 57 -9.21 18.06 -4.15
CA THR A 57 -8.06 17.18 -4.42
C THR A 57 -8.19 15.70 -4.11
N PRO A 58 -9.25 15.18 -3.45
CA PRO A 58 -9.34 13.76 -3.19
C PRO A 58 -9.50 13.02 -4.51
N GLN A 59 -8.83 11.88 -4.60
CA GLN A 59 -9.05 10.92 -5.67
C GLN A 59 -9.07 9.52 -5.09
N VAL A 60 -9.96 8.66 -5.59
CA VAL A 60 -9.95 7.24 -5.24
C VAL A 60 -8.81 6.56 -5.99
N LEU A 61 -7.84 5.98 -5.28
CA LEU A 61 -6.84 5.09 -5.83
C LEU A 61 -7.33 3.64 -5.68
N ARG A 62 -7.55 2.97 -6.82
CA ARG A 62 -7.95 1.56 -6.88
C ARG A 62 -6.75 0.70 -7.18
N TYR A 63 -6.59 -0.39 -6.45
CA TYR A 63 -5.52 -1.36 -6.69
C TYR A 63 -6.01 -2.80 -6.43
N SER A 64 -5.30 -3.76 -6.99
CA SER A 64 -5.58 -5.18 -6.81
C SER A 64 -4.35 -5.93 -6.32
N LEU A 65 -4.57 -6.95 -5.50
CA LEU A 65 -3.56 -7.93 -5.10
C LEU A 65 -4.02 -9.30 -5.58
N THR A 66 -3.24 -9.94 -6.43
CA THR A 66 -3.55 -11.25 -7.00
C THR A 66 -2.55 -12.28 -6.52
N ASN A 67 -3.05 -13.43 -6.05
CA ASN A 67 -2.23 -14.57 -5.70
C ASN A 67 -2.26 -15.62 -6.82
N ASN A 68 -1.24 -15.66 -7.66
CA ASN A 68 -1.11 -16.64 -8.76
C ASN A 68 -0.52 -17.98 -8.30
N SER A 69 -0.37 -18.21 -6.99
CA SER A 69 0.15 -19.45 -6.44
C SER A 69 -0.96 -20.42 -6.04
N ASN A 70 -0.55 -21.64 -5.65
CA ASN A 70 -1.42 -22.64 -5.05
C ASN A 70 -1.44 -22.60 -3.51
N ILE A 71 -0.95 -21.52 -2.90
CA ILE A 71 -0.77 -21.38 -1.45
C ILE A 71 -1.68 -20.27 -0.93
N THR A 72 -2.38 -20.49 0.18
CA THR A 72 -3.04 -19.41 0.93
C THR A 72 -1.99 -18.65 1.74
N TYR A 73 -1.96 -17.32 1.59
CA TYR A 73 -1.13 -16.44 2.40
C TYR A 73 -1.94 -15.69 3.45
N TYR A 74 -1.33 -15.50 4.61
CA TYR A 74 -1.75 -14.51 5.59
C TYR A 74 -0.79 -13.31 5.53
N PHE A 75 -1.33 -12.13 5.28
CA PHE A 75 -0.61 -10.87 5.33
C PHE A 75 -0.68 -10.30 6.75
N ASN A 76 0.48 -10.21 7.40
CA ASN A 76 0.67 -9.58 8.70
C ASN A 76 1.29 -8.20 8.48
N SER A 77 0.45 -7.19 8.23
CA SER A 77 0.93 -5.86 7.90
C SER A 77 1.73 -5.27 9.04
N VAL A 78 2.84 -4.63 8.68
CA VAL A 78 3.67 -3.92 9.63
C VAL A 78 2.94 -2.63 10.03
N PRO A 79 2.68 -2.38 11.33
CA PRO A 79 2.06 -1.14 11.76
C PRO A 79 2.86 0.07 11.28
N TRP A 80 2.15 1.12 10.84
CA TRP A 80 2.75 2.38 10.38
C TRP A 80 3.92 2.83 11.28
N ALA A 81 3.72 2.87 12.61
CA ALA A 81 4.73 3.35 13.56
C ALA A 81 6.07 2.57 13.58
N LYS A 82 6.17 1.43 12.87
CA LYS A 82 7.36 0.58 12.83
C LYS A 82 8.07 0.57 11.48
N LYS A 83 7.55 1.29 10.48
CA LYS A 83 8.16 1.36 9.14
C LYS A 83 9.06 2.60 9.02
N GLU A 84 10.16 2.46 8.28
CA GLU A 84 10.87 3.62 7.76
C GLU A 84 9.99 4.25 6.66
N HIS A 85 9.45 5.44 6.94
CA HIS A 85 8.44 6.07 6.09
C HIS A 85 9.07 6.81 4.91
N TYR A 86 8.98 6.19 3.73
CA TYR A 86 9.38 6.83 2.48
C TYR A 86 8.18 7.28 1.62
N GLY A 87 6.95 6.94 2.02
CA GLY A 87 5.75 7.11 1.20
C GLY A 87 4.53 7.68 1.91
N ILE A 88 3.46 7.81 1.12
CA ILE A 88 2.17 8.36 1.52
C ILE A 88 1.20 7.21 1.77
N ASN A 89 0.58 7.14 2.95
CA ASN A 89 -0.45 6.13 3.20
C ASN A 89 -1.67 6.33 2.29
N VAL A 90 -2.05 5.27 1.59
CA VAL A 90 -3.31 5.15 0.85
C VAL A 90 -4.34 4.39 1.67
N THR A 91 -3.89 3.31 2.32
CA THR A 91 -4.62 2.53 3.33
C THR A 91 -3.67 2.25 4.49
N TYR A 92 -4.12 1.53 5.52
CA TYR A 92 -3.22 1.07 6.58
C TYR A 92 -2.15 0.08 6.10
N THR A 93 -2.42 -0.66 5.02
CA THR A 93 -1.57 -1.74 4.50
C THR A 93 -0.74 -1.30 3.30
N ALA A 94 -1.14 -0.24 2.61
CA ALA A 94 -0.55 0.20 1.36
C ALA A 94 -0.01 1.63 1.42
N GLU A 95 1.25 1.77 1.00
CA GLU A 95 1.96 3.03 0.88
C GLU A 95 2.23 3.38 -0.58
N LEU A 96 2.06 4.65 -0.92
CA LEU A 96 2.35 5.20 -2.23
C LEU A 96 3.75 5.82 -2.21
N ILE A 97 4.69 5.23 -2.92
CA ILE A 97 6.05 5.74 -3.10
C ILE A 97 6.09 6.62 -4.34
N ILE A 98 6.56 7.86 -4.20
CA ILE A 98 6.70 8.79 -5.32
C ILE A 98 8.18 8.99 -5.60
N LYS A 99 8.57 8.85 -6.86
CA LYS A 99 9.95 9.05 -7.34
C LYS A 99 9.99 10.10 -8.43
N ASP A 100 11.03 10.92 -8.43
CA ASP A 100 11.33 11.79 -9.55
C ASP A 100 11.97 11.01 -10.72
N ASN A 101 12.26 11.71 -11.82
CA ASN A 101 12.88 11.14 -13.02
C ASN A 101 14.30 10.63 -12.82
N ASN A 102 14.97 10.98 -11.72
CA ASN A 102 16.28 10.45 -11.34
C ASN A 102 16.18 9.26 -10.38
N GLY A 103 14.96 8.83 -10.04
CA GLY A 103 14.71 7.73 -9.11
C GLY A 103 14.78 8.15 -7.63
N VAL A 104 14.89 9.45 -7.33
CA VAL A 104 14.91 9.95 -5.95
C VAL A 104 13.51 9.85 -5.36
N ILE A 105 13.38 9.21 -4.20
CA ILE A 105 12.11 9.12 -3.47
C ILE A 105 11.78 10.47 -2.84
N LEU A 106 10.54 10.90 -2.99
CA LEU A 106 10.02 12.12 -2.36
C LEU A 106 9.40 11.75 -1.03
N GLU A 107 10.11 12.05 0.05
CA GLU A 107 9.60 11.84 1.40
C GLU A 107 8.54 12.88 1.76
N PRO A 108 7.40 12.47 2.34
CA PRO A 108 6.42 13.41 2.85
C PRO A 108 6.99 14.22 4.01
N ARG A 109 6.93 15.55 3.89
CA ARG A 109 7.24 16.46 5.00
C ARG A 109 6.06 16.53 5.95
N TYR A 110 6.25 15.99 7.15
CA TYR A 110 5.23 16.02 8.18
C TYR A 110 5.30 17.28 9.06
N TRP A 111 4.14 17.84 9.41
CA TRP A 111 4.05 18.95 10.35
C TRP A 111 4.37 18.46 11.77
N THR A 112 5.40 19.03 12.40
CA THR A 112 5.85 18.64 13.74
C THR A 112 5.08 19.30 14.89
N SER A 113 4.21 20.27 14.61
CA SER A 113 3.43 20.96 15.64
C SER A 113 1.94 20.64 15.49
N CYS A 114 1.44 19.76 16.36
CA CYS A 114 0.03 19.73 16.68
C CYS A 114 -0.39 21.11 17.20
N MET A 115 -1.21 21.83 16.43
CA MET A 115 -1.99 22.94 16.97
C MET A 115 -3.01 22.33 17.95
N MET A 116 -2.59 22.20 19.21
CA MET A 116 -3.45 21.86 20.34
C MET A 116 -4.24 23.12 20.74
N SER A 117 -5.14 23.59 19.87
CA SER A 117 -6.06 24.68 20.15
C SER A 117 -7.51 24.25 19.88
N GLU A 118 -8.44 24.98 20.47
CA GLU A 118 -9.89 24.84 20.25
C GLU A 118 -10.29 25.02 18.76
N GLU A 119 -9.41 25.59 17.94
CA GLU A 119 -9.57 25.64 16.49
C GLU A 119 -9.41 24.26 15.83
N TYR A 120 -8.57 23.37 16.38
CA TYR A 120 -8.39 22.02 15.84
C TYR A 120 -9.63 21.14 16.02
N SER A 121 -10.35 21.28 17.15
CA SER A 121 -11.59 20.51 17.37
C SER A 121 -12.71 20.97 16.43
N LYS A 122 -12.87 22.28 16.21
CA LYS A 122 -13.81 22.83 15.21
C LYS A 122 -13.42 22.44 13.79
N PHE A 123 -12.13 22.48 13.46
CA PHE A 123 -11.59 22.02 12.18
C PHE A 123 -11.87 20.52 11.95
N SER A 124 -11.70 19.68 12.98
CA SER A 124 -11.96 18.23 12.90
C SER A 124 -13.43 17.90 12.63
N ALA A 125 -14.38 18.66 13.18
CA ALA A 125 -15.81 18.41 12.97
C ALA A 125 -16.30 18.87 11.58
N ASP A 126 -15.83 20.03 11.09
CA ASP A 126 -16.10 20.49 9.72
C ASP A 126 -15.47 19.56 8.68
N ARG A 127 -14.28 19.03 8.99
CA ARG A 127 -13.61 18.02 8.16
C ARG A 127 -14.41 16.74 8.04
N GLU A 128 -14.91 16.18 9.14
CA GLU A 128 -15.68 14.94 9.10
C GLU A 128 -16.89 15.09 8.17
N LYS A 129 -17.60 16.22 8.24
CA LYS A 129 -18.71 16.53 7.33
C LYS A 129 -18.27 16.68 5.87
N LYS A 130 -17.19 17.40 5.59
CA LYS A 130 -16.63 17.54 4.23
C LYS A 130 -16.21 16.19 3.66
N PHE A 131 -15.62 15.34 4.50
CA PHE A 131 -15.22 13.99 4.13
C PHE A 131 -16.42 13.09 3.85
N GLU A 132 -17.45 13.10 4.71
CA GLU A 132 -18.71 12.40 4.44
C GLU A 132 -19.32 12.82 3.11
N GLN A 133 -19.24 14.11 2.77
CA GLN A 133 -19.69 14.60 1.48
C GLN A 133 -18.84 14.05 0.34
N ILE A 134 -17.51 14.08 0.43
CA ILE A 134 -16.59 13.51 -0.57
C ILE A 134 -16.88 12.02 -0.80
N VAL A 135 -17.08 11.26 0.26
CA VAL A 135 -17.43 9.84 0.21
C VAL A 135 -18.76 9.62 -0.51
N LYS A 136 -19.77 10.43 -0.21
CA LYS A 136 -21.05 10.40 -0.94
C LYS A 136 -20.89 10.80 -2.41
N ASP A 137 -20.07 11.80 -2.71
CA ASP A 137 -19.81 12.27 -4.07
C ASP A 137 -19.11 11.18 -4.92
N PHE A 138 -18.34 10.30 -4.28
CA PHE A 138 -17.79 9.09 -4.91
C PHE A 138 -18.77 7.90 -4.97
N GLY A 139 -19.99 8.05 -4.45
CA GLY A 139 -21.06 7.06 -4.54
C GLY A 139 -21.07 6.01 -3.42
N TYR A 140 -20.35 6.24 -2.32
CA TYR A 140 -20.36 5.32 -1.17
C TYR A 140 -21.53 5.63 -0.22
N GLU A 141 -22.22 4.58 0.24
CA GLU A 141 -23.36 4.70 1.17
C GLU A 141 -22.94 4.78 2.66
N GLN A 142 -21.70 4.38 2.98
CA GLN A 142 -21.20 4.31 4.36
C GLN A 142 -20.80 5.69 4.90
N LYS A 143 -21.15 5.91 6.17
CA LYS A 143 -21.07 7.24 6.81
C LYS A 143 -19.78 7.51 7.58
N ARG A 144 -18.90 6.52 7.80
CA ARG A 144 -17.79 6.68 8.74
C ARG A 144 -16.43 6.34 8.14
N TYR A 145 -15.50 7.30 8.32
CA TYR A 145 -14.08 7.26 7.98
C TYR A 145 -13.38 5.92 8.24
N PRO A 146 -13.59 5.21 9.37
CA PRO A 146 -12.85 3.99 9.63
C PRO A 146 -13.27 2.86 8.68
N GLU A 147 -14.55 2.66 8.37
CA GLU A 147 -15.03 1.46 7.68
C GLU A 147 -14.57 1.34 6.22
N LEU A 148 -14.33 2.47 5.54
CA LEU A 148 -13.76 2.52 4.19
C LEU A 148 -12.25 2.20 4.14
N PHE A 149 -11.55 2.30 5.27
CA PHE A 149 -10.10 2.03 5.38
C PHE A 149 -9.75 0.88 6.34
N LEU A 150 -10.71 0.39 7.14
CA LEU A 150 -10.51 -0.56 8.24
C LEU A 150 -10.73 -2.02 7.88
N SER A 151 -11.15 -2.37 6.65
CA SER A 151 -11.26 -3.79 6.31
C SER A 151 -9.89 -4.35 5.92
N ASN A 152 -9.13 -4.59 6.98
CA ASN A 152 -8.03 -5.56 7.12
C ASN A 152 -6.61 -5.00 7.02
N ASP A 153 -6.11 -4.51 8.16
CA ASP A 153 -4.67 -4.43 8.43
C ASP A 153 -4.02 -5.78 8.13
N ASN A 154 -4.65 -6.88 8.53
CA ASN A 154 -4.19 -8.22 8.22
C ASN A 154 -5.29 -9.01 7.50
N PHE A 155 -4.95 -9.66 6.39
CA PHE A 155 -5.91 -10.40 5.57
C PHE A 155 -5.34 -11.73 5.08
N PHE A 156 -6.23 -12.63 4.69
CA PHE A 156 -5.89 -13.82 3.94
C PHE A 156 -6.05 -13.56 2.44
N ILE A 157 -5.21 -14.18 1.63
CA ILE A 157 -5.43 -14.30 0.19
C ILE A 157 -5.26 -15.75 -0.23
N HIS A 158 -6.32 -16.32 -0.79
CA HIS A 158 -6.41 -17.71 -1.21
C HIS A 158 -5.75 -17.94 -2.58
N PRO A 159 -5.48 -19.20 -2.95
CA PRO A 159 -4.96 -19.54 -4.27
C PRO A 159 -5.84 -18.97 -5.39
N HIS A 160 -5.20 -18.33 -6.37
CA HIS A 160 -5.85 -17.72 -7.55
C HIS A 160 -6.88 -16.65 -7.22
N GLU A 161 -6.87 -16.13 -5.98
CA GLU A 161 -7.75 -15.04 -5.57
C GLU A 161 -7.17 -13.69 -6.00
N THR A 162 -8.07 -12.77 -6.36
CA THR A 162 -7.76 -11.35 -6.53
C THR A 162 -8.58 -10.53 -5.55
N LEU A 163 -7.91 -9.82 -4.66
CA LEU A 163 -8.50 -8.85 -3.76
C LEU A 163 -8.44 -7.46 -4.39
N TYR A 164 -9.51 -6.69 -4.21
CA TYR A 164 -9.60 -5.31 -4.68
C TYR A 164 -9.67 -4.37 -3.49
N PHE A 165 -8.92 -3.28 -3.58
CA PHE A 165 -8.80 -2.29 -2.55
C PHE A 165 -8.98 -0.89 -3.14
N GLU A 166 -9.48 0.00 -2.30
CA GLU A 166 -9.63 1.41 -2.61
C GLU A 166 -9.12 2.23 -1.43
N GLY A 167 -8.50 3.36 -1.72
CA GLY A 167 -8.16 4.35 -0.71
C GLY A 167 -8.24 5.76 -1.29
N LEU A 168 -8.49 6.74 -0.43
CA LEU A 168 -8.46 8.13 -0.85
C LEU A 168 -7.03 8.65 -0.80
N LEU A 169 -6.59 9.18 -1.92
CA LEU A 169 -5.31 9.84 -2.09
C LEU A 169 -5.55 11.34 -2.24
N TYR A 170 -4.72 12.11 -1.55
CA TYR A 170 -4.65 13.57 -1.66
C TYR A 170 -3.23 13.91 -2.10
N LEU A 171 -3.08 14.73 -3.14
CA LEU A 171 -1.78 15.20 -3.62
C LEU A 171 -1.90 16.68 -4.05
N PRO A 172 -0.92 17.54 -3.72
CA PRO A 172 0.37 17.21 -3.10
C PRO A 172 0.37 16.95 -1.58
N GLY A 173 -0.75 17.20 -0.90
CA GLY A 173 -0.85 17.09 0.56
C GLY A 173 -1.44 15.76 0.98
N HIS A 174 -0.86 15.14 2.00
CA HIS A 174 -1.35 13.92 2.63
C HIS A 174 -2.15 14.26 3.88
N HIS A 175 -3.30 13.59 4.04
CA HIS A 175 -4.26 13.70 5.15
C HIS A 175 -3.72 14.45 6.38
N GLU A 176 -3.87 15.77 6.36
CA GLU A 176 -3.66 16.75 7.45
C GLU A 176 -2.27 16.91 8.05
N ARG A 177 -1.34 15.99 7.78
CA ARG A 177 -0.06 15.98 8.49
C ARG A 177 1.13 15.94 7.59
N GLY A 178 0.99 15.68 6.29
CA GLY A 178 2.11 15.55 5.39
C GLY A 178 1.92 16.33 4.10
N ARG A 179 3.01 16.65 3.42
CA ARG A 179 2.97 17.08 2.01
C ARG A 179 4.17 16.57 1.25
N ILE A 180 3.99 16.43 -0.05
CA ILE A 180 5.05 16.17 -1.02
C ILE A 180 5.35 17.48 -1.73
N ASP A 181 6.63 17.83 -1.78
CA ASP A 181 7.06 19.02 -2.52
C ASP A 181 7.57 18.63 -3.89
N PHE A 182 6.72 18.87 -4.88
CA PHE A 182 7.07 18.71 -6.27
C PHE A 182 7.87 19.92 -6.77
N LYS A 183 8.65 19.71 -7.82
CA LYS A 183 9.41 20.75 -8.50
C LYS A 183 8.94 20.83 -9.94
N LYS A 184 8.75 22.05 -10.45
CA LYS A 184 8.17 22.32 -11.77
C LYS A 184 9.00 21.75 -12.94
N ASP A 185 10.30 21.57 -12.73
CA ASP A 185 11.28 21.09 -13.72
C ASP A 185 11.45 19.56 -13.72
N ARG A 186 10.63 18.83 -12.97
CA ARG A 186 10.73 17.37 -12.82
C ARG A 186 9.45 16.66 -13.22
N THR A 187 9.62 15.44 -13.70
CA THR A 187 8.53 14.49 -13.90
C THR A 187 8.54 13.44 -12.80
N TYR A 188 7.37 12.93 -12.46
CA TYR A 188 7.20 12.05 -11.32
C TYR A 188 6.45 10.78 -11.70
N SER A 189 6.80 9.70 -11.01
CA SER A 189 6.10 8.43 -11.12
C SER A 189 5.89 7.86 -9.74
N THR A 190 4.95 6.93 -9.63
CA THR A 190 4.58 6.34 -8.36
C THR A 190 4.30 4.85 -8.49
N GLN A 191 4.51 4.15 -7.37
CA GLN A 191 4.20 2.74 -7.16
C GLN A 191 3.56 2.60 -5.79
N LEU A 192 2.72 1.59 -5.64
CA LEU A 192 2.15 1.17 -4.37
C LEU A 192 3.02 0.06 -3.78
N GLU A 193 3.20 0.07 -2.47
CA GLU A 193 3.93 -0.96 -1.73
C GLU A 193 3.06 -1.51 -0.60
N ILE A 194 3.04 -2.84 -0.46
CA ILE A 194 2.44 -3.56 0.67
C ILE A 194 3.54 -4.39 1.32
N THR A 195 3.72 -4.19 2.63
CA THR A 195 4.75 -4.88 3.42
C THR A 195 4.11 -5.72 4.51
N SER A 196 4.51 -6.98 4.60
CA SER A 196 4.10 -7.89 5.67
C SER A 196 5.33 -8.53 6.31
N ASP A 197 5.32 -8.68 7.62
CA ASP A 197 6.43 -9.24 8.39
C ASP A 197 5.98 -10.46 9.18
N SER A 198 6.47 -11.63 8.77
CA SER A 198 6.19 -12.89 9.47
C SER A 198 6.88 -13.01 10.84
N THR A 199 7.93 -12.23 11.13
CA THR A 199 8.72 -12.37 12.36
C THR A 199 7.96 -11.88 13.59
N THR A 200 7.05 -10.92 13.41
CA THR A 200 6.21 -10.40 14.49
C THR A 200 4.89 -11.16 14.64
N PHE A 201 4.55 -12.04 13.70
CA PHE A 201 3.25 -12.73 13.63
C PHE A 201 2.83 -13.36 14.97
N ILE A 202 3.71 -14.16 15.57
CA ILE A 202 3.42 -14.88 16.83
C ILE A 202 3.23 -13.91 18.00
N LYS A 203 3.93 -12.78 17.99
CA LYS A 203 3.90 -11.79 19.08
C LYS A 203 2.70 -10.85 18.99
N GLU A 204 2.25 -10.53 17.78
CA GLU A 204 1.26 -9.49 17.52
C GLU A 204 -0.16 -10.02 17.27
N ASN A 205 -0.32 -11.34 17.13
CA ASN A 205 -1.61 -11.94 16.83
C ASN A 205 -2.15 -12.83 17.94
N THR A 206 -3.47 -13.05 17.92
CA THR A 206 -4.15 -13.87 18.92
C THR A 206 -3.77 -15.35 18.78
N ARG A 207 -3.80 -16.09 19.91
CA ARG A 207 -3.58 -17.55 19.92
C ARG A 207 -4.52 -18.29 18.97
N ALA A 208 -5.76 -17.81 18.84
CA ALA A 208 -6.75 -18.39 17.93
C ALA A 208 -6.32 -18.24 16.47
N LEU A 209 -5.89 -17.05 16.06
CA LEU A 209 -5.42 -16.79 14.70
C LEU A 209 -4.15 -17.59 14.36
N ILE A 210 -3.20 -17.65 15.30
CA ILE A 210 -1.97 -18.46 15.16
C ILE A 210 -2.33 -19.93 14.92
N LYS A 211 -3.25 -20.47 15.72
CA LYS A 211 -3.73 -21.85 15.57
C LYS A 211 -4.46 -22.06 14.24
N THR A 212 -5.27 -21.10 13.79
CA THR A 212 -5.94 -21.14 12.49
C THR A 212 -4.92 -21.21 11.34
N VAL A 213 -3.91 -20.33 11.33
CA VAL A 213 -2.86 -20.32 10.29
C VAL A 213 -2.13 -21.66 10.25
N GLN A 214 -1.71 -22.17 11.41
CA GLN A 214 -0.97 -23.43 11.50
C GLN A 214 -1.83 -24.65 11.10
N ALA A 215 -3.05 -24.75 11.62
CA ALA A 215 -3.92 -25.92 11.40
C ALA A 215 -4.37 -26.05 9.94
N ASN A 216 -4.47 -24.94 9.20
CA ASN A 216 -4.86 -24.94 7.80
C ASN A 216 -3.68 -24.91 6.83
N GLY A 217 -2.43 -24.97 7.33
CA GLY A 217 -1.23 -24.96 6.49
C GLY A 217 -1.02 -23.65 5.72
N TYR A 218 -1.56 -22.53 6.22
CA TYR A 218 -1.39 -21.22 5.59
C TYR A 218 0.04 -20.71 5.80
N LYS A 219 0.59 -20.01 4.80
CA LYS A 219 1.89 -19.35 4.94
C LYS A 219 1.71 -17.90 5.39
N VAL A 220 2.49 -17.45 6.35
CA VAL A 220 2.58 -16.02 6.65
C VAL A 220 3.50 -15.38 5.62
N PHE A 221 3.02 -14.37 4.89
CA PHE A 221 3.83 -13.66 3.91
C PHE A 221 4.90 -12.81 4.62
N HIS A 222 6.10 -12.75 4.05
CA HIS A 222 7.21 -11.96 4.59
C HIS A 222 7.88 -11.18 3.47
N GLY A 223 7.93 -9.85 3.55
CA GLY A 223 8.57 -9.00 2.56
C GLY A 223 7.66 -7.88 2.06
N THR A 224 8.10 -7.21 0.99
CA THR A 224 7.40 -6.09 0.36
C THR A 224 7.04 -6.43 -1.08
N ILE A 225 5.80 -6.15 -1.47
CA ILE A 225 5.29 -6.28 -2.83
C ILE A 225 5.12 -4.88 -3.40
N ILE A 226 5.61 -4.67 -4.62
CA ILE A 226 5.62 -3.38 -5.29
C ILE A 226 4.75 -3.47 -6.54
N SER A 227 3.93 -2.45 -6.80
CA SER A 227 3.04 -2.40 -7.96
C SER A 227 3.75 -2.03 -9.26
N ASN A 228 3.01 -2.09 -10.36
CA ASN A 228 3.35 -1.36 -11.59
C ASN A 228 3.57 0.13 -11.32
N LYS A 229 4.47 0.73 -12.09
CA LYS A 229 4.77 2.17 -12.08
C LYS A 229 3.77 2.94 -12.93
N ILE A 230 3.24 4.04 -12.41
CA ILE A 230 2.35 4.96 -13.12
C ILE A 230 2.81 6.42 -12.97
N PRO A 231 2.56 7.31 -13.94
CA PRO A 231 2.90 8.72 -13.84
C PRO A 231 2.07 9.46 -12.78
N VAL A 232 2.66 10.52 -12.24
CA VAL A 232 1.95 11.59 -11.50
C VAL A 232 1.75 12.75 -12.46
N VAL A 233 0.51 13.16 -12.68
CA VAL A 233 0.12 14.23 -13.60
C VAL A 233 -0.37 15.45 -12.83
N PHE A 234 0.12 16.64 -13.18
CA PHE A 234 -0.30 17.87 -12.54
C PHE A 234 -1.54 18.44 -13.23
N LYS A 235 -2.63 18.61 -12.48
CA LYS A 235 -3.80 19.34 -12.99
C LYS A 235 -3.54 20.84 -12.87
N LYS A 236 -3.82 21.56 -13.94
CA LYS A 236 -3.97 23.02 -13.90
C LYS A 236 -5.42 23.30 -13.50
N ASP A 237 -5.60 24.15 -12.50
CA ASP A 237 -6.90 24.80 -12.29
C ASP A 237 -7.27 25.68 -13.50
#